data_AF-A0A970IJW2-F1
#
_entry.id   AF-A0A970IJW2-F1
#
_cell.length_a   1.000
_cell.length_b   1.000
_cell.length_c   1.000
_cell.angle_alpha   90.00
_cell.angle_beta   90.00
_cell.angle_gamma   90.00
#
_symmetry.space_group_name_H-M   'P 1'
#
loop_
_entity.id
_entity.type
_entity.pdbx_description
1 polymer ?
#
loop_
_entity_poly.entity_id
_entity_poly.type
_entity_poly.pdbx_seq_one_letter_code
_entity_poly.pdbx_strand_id
1 'polypeptide(L)'
;MYELRNYAEVIVAQLADRLIPESGICKCEKCRLDVIALALNRLPARYVVSIKGALLAESELLAMQKSTDYLSAVLTAIRQVESMPRHTT
;
A
#
# COMPACT_ATOMS: atom_id res chain seq x y z
N MET A 1 -2.72 -3.47 -25.36
CA MET A 1 -3.63 -2.57 -24.63
C MET A 1 -2.80 -1.87 -23.56
N TYR A 2 -2.87 -0.55 -23.44
CA TYR A 2 -2.15 0.20 -22.39
C TYR A 2 -3.00 0.29 -21.11
N GLU A 3 -2.35 0.35 -19.96
CA GLU A 3 -2.96 0.46 -18.62
C GLU A 3 -2.30 1.63 -17.88
N LEU A 4 -3.13 2.53 -17.33
CA LEU A 4 -2.69 3.59 -16.43
C LEU A 4 -2.83 3.08 -14.99
N ARG A 5 -1.72 3.04 -14.24
CA ARG A 5 -1.74 2.55 -12.85
C ARG A 5 -0.81 3.35 -11.96
N ASN A 6 -1.24 3.60 -10.72
CA ASN A 6 -0.36 4.10 -9.67
C ASN A 6 0.44 2.93 -9.08
N TYR A 7 1.74 2.87 -9.34
CA TYR A 7 2.57 1.78 -8.83
C TYR A 7 2.77 1.82 -7.32
N ALA A 8 2.56 2.99 -6.70
CA ALA A 8 2.53 3.08 -5.24
C ALA A 8 1.43 2.16 -4.65
N GLU A 9 0.30 1.98 -5.33
CA GLU A 9 -0.79 1.09 -4.86
C GLU A 9 -0.33 -0.36 -4.75
N VAL A 10 0.50 -0.82 -5.69
CA VAL A 10 1.03 -2.20 -5.68
C VAL A 10 1.93 -2.40 -4.47
N ILE A 11 2.87 -1.48 -4.25
CA ILE A 11 3.84 -1.59 -3.17
C ILE A 11 3.17 -1.46 -1.81
N VAL A 12 2.26 -0.49 -1.65
CA VAL A 12 1.51 -0.28 -0.41
C VAL A 12 0.63 -1.48 -0.10
N ALA A 13 -0.06 -2.06 -1.09
CA ALA A 13 -0.88 -3.25 -0.88
C ALA A 13 -0.01 -4.45 -0.42
N GLN A 14 1.12 -4.69 -1.06
CA GLN A 14 2.05 -5.77 -0.67
C GLN A 14 2.59 -5.59 0.75
N LEU A 15 2.96 -4.36 1.12
CA LEU A 15 3.43 -4.06 2.47
C LEU A 15 2.31 -4.18 3.51
N ALA A 16 1.09 -3.72 3.20
CA ALA A 16 -0.06 -3.89 4.07
C ALA A 16 -0.36 -5.38 4.31
N ASP A 17 -0.36 -6.20 3.26
CA ASP A 17 -0.58 -7.65 3.37
C ASP A 17 0.48 -8.37 4.20
N ARG A 18 1.72 -7.86 4.18
CA ARG A 18 2.81 -8.37 5.01
C ARG A 18 2.68 -7.95 6.47
N LEU A 19 2.37 -6.67 6.72
CA LEU A 19 2.47 -6.07 8.06
C LEU A 19 1.19 -6.18 8.89
N ILE A 20 0.01 -6.17 8.26
CA ILE A 20 -1.27 -6.27 8.98
C ILE A 20 -1.32 -7.54 9.85
N PRO A 21 -0.92 -8.73 9.36
CA PRO A 21 -0.90 -9.96 10.17
C PRO A 21 -0.07 -9.87 11.46
N GLU A 22 0.97 -9.04 11.47
CA GLU A 22 1.90 -8.84 12.59
C GLU A 22 1.48 -7.69 13.52
N SER A 23 0.56 -6.84 13.08
CA SER A 23 0.23 -5.56 13.74
C SER A 23 -0.89 -5.59 14.78
N GLY A 24 -1.49 -6.75 15.04
CA GLY A 24 -2.57 -6.89 16.04
C GLY A 24 -3.94 -6.29 15.66
N ILE A 25 -4.04 -5.53 14.57
CA ILE A 25 -5.30 -4.93 14.11
C ILE A 25 -6.26 -5.95 13.48
N CYS A 26 -7.53 -5.56 13.30
CA CYS A 26 -8.48 -6.37 12.54
C CYS A 26 -8.02 -6.58 11.08
N LYS A 27 -8.15 -7.82 10.61
CA LYS A 27 -7.72 -8.28 9.28
C LYS A 27 -8.84 -8.24 8.22
N CYS A 28 -9.98 -7.62 8.54
CA CYS A 28 -11.08 -7.51 7.59
C CYS A 28 -10.69 -6.64 6.39
N GLU A 29 -11.38 -6.85 5.26
CA GLU A 29 -11.11 -6.11 4.03
C GLU A 29 -11.23 -4.59 4.23
N LYS A 30 -12.18 -4.13 5.05
CA LYS A 30 -12.36 -2.71 5.35
C LYS A 30 -11.13 -2.09 6.04
N CYS A 31 -10.60 -2.74 7.08
CA CYS A 31 -9.40 -2.27 7.79
C CYS A 31 -8.18 -2.29 6.87
N ARG A 32 -8.04 -3.34 6.04
CA ARG A 32 -6.97 -3.43 5.04
C ARG A 32 -7.03 -2.26 4.05
N LEU A 33 -8.21 -1.98 3.49
CA LEU A 33 -8.39 -0.88 2.55
C LEU A 33 -8.18 0.48 3.20
N ASP A 34 -8.56 0.66 4.47
CA ASP A 34 -8.29 1.88 5.23
C ASP A 34 -6.78 2.10 5.43
N VAL A 35 -6.02 1.06 5.77
CA VAL A 35 -4.56 1.13 5.87
C VAL A 35 -3.94 1.56 4.54
N ILE A 36 -4.35 0.92 3.43
CA ILE A 36 -3.84 1.23 2.09
C ILE A 36 -4.16 2.68 1.72
N ALA A 37 -5.41 3.13 1.91
CA ALA A 37 -5.84 4.48 1.57
C ALA A 37 -5.09 5.54 2.39
N LEU A 38 -4.95 5.34 3.71
CA LEU A 38 -4.24 6.25 4.60
C LEU A 38 -2.74 6.33 4.27
N ALA A 39 -2.12 5.22 3.88
CA ALA A 39 -0.72 5.20 3.46
C ALA A 39 -0.54 5.93 2.11
N LEU A 40 -1.39 5.67 1.12
CA LEU A 40 -1.30 6.30 -0.20
C LEU A 40 -1.51 7.81 -0.14
N ASN A 41 -2.41 8.30 0.72
CA ASN A 41 -2.64 9.73 0.91
C ASN A 41 -1.41 10.47 1.47
N ARG A 42 -0.43 9.77 2.03
CA ARG A 42 0.82 10.34 2.55
C ARG A 42 2.00 10.24 1.58
N LEU A 43 1.85 9.47 0.50
CA LEU A 43 2.92 9.19 -0.45
C LEU A 43 2.67 9.96 -1.76
N PRO A 44 3.74 10.38 -2.46
CA PRO A 44 3.58 10.95 -3.80
C PRO A 44 2.98 9.89 -4.73
N ALA A 45 1.94 10.27 -5.47
CA ALA A 45 1.36 9.40 -6.49
C ALA A 45 2.39 9.13 -7.60
N ARG A 46 2.48 7.87 -8.05
CA ARG A 46 3.41 7.44 -9.10
C ARG A 46 2.65 6.69 -10.19
N TYR A 47 1.97 7.47 -11.02
CA TYR A 47 1.27 6.95 -12.19
C TYR A 47 2.24 6.69 -13.34
N VAL A 48 2.10 5.52 -13.94
CA VAL A 48 2.76 5.21 -15.21
C VAL A 48 1.74 4.57 -16.16
N VAL A 49 2.00 4.73 -17.45
CA VAL A 49 1.28 4.06 -18.51
C VAL A 49 2.17 2.94 -19.03
N SER A 50 1.76 1.70 -18.84
CA SER A 50 2.49 0.54 -19.36
C SER A 50 1.59 -0.29 -20.28
N ILE A 51 2.19 -1.15 -21.11
CA ILE A 51 1.42 -2.17 -21.80
C ILE A 51 0.85 -3.10 -20.73
N LYS A 52 -0.44 -3.45 -20.81
CA LYS A 52 -1.09 -4.35 -19.87
C LYS A 52 -0.28 -5.65 -19.73
N GLY A 53 0.19 -5.95 -18.52
CA GLY A 53 1.08 -7.07 -18.23
C GLY A 53 2.59 -6.78 -18.30
N ALA A 54 2.99 -5.60 -18.79
CA ALA A 54 4.36 -5.11 -18.67
C ALA A 54 4.56 -4.51 -17.27
N LEU A 55 5.47 -5.12 -16.52
CA LEU A 55 5.91 -4.61 -15.23
C LEU A 55 6.80 -3.39 -15.43
N LEU A 56 6.74 -2.45 -14.47
CA LEU A 56 7.79 -1.47 -14.27
C LEU A 56 9.13 -2.23 -14.16
N ALA A 57 10.24 -1.64 -14.58
CA ALA A 57 11.54 -2.31 -14.53
C ALA A 57 11.74 -2.90 -13.13
N GLU A 58 12.13 -4.17 -13.06
CA GLU A 58 12.23 -4.91 -11.79
C GLU A 58 13.11 -4.17 -10.77
N SER A 59 14.16 -3.51 -11.25
CA SER A 59 15.04 -2.63 -10.47
C SER A 59 14.29 -1.47 -9.79
N GLU A 60 13.37 -0.81 -10.49
CA GLU A 60 12.58 0.29 -9.95
C GLU A 60 11.56 -0.20 -8.93
N LEU A 61 10.91 -1.34 -9.20
CA LEU A 61 10.01 -1.99 -8.24
C LEU A 61 10.74 -2.37 -6.95
N LEU A 62 11.90 -3.02 -7.08
CA LEU A 62 12.73 -3.42 -5.95
C LEU A 62 13.21 -2.21 -5.15
N ALA A 63 13.58 -1.11 -5.82
CA ALA A 63 13.98 0.12 -5.16
C ALA A 63 12.81 0.74 -4.36
N MET A 64 11.61 0.76 -4.94
CA MET A 64 10.41 1.27 -4.28
C MET A 64 9.97 0.39 -3.09
N GLN A 65 10.03 -0.94 -3.23
CA GLN A 65 9.73 -1.88 -2.13
C GLN A 65 10.70 -1.72 -0.94
N LYS A 66 11.96 -1.37 -1.21
CA LYS A 66 12.98 -1.14 -0.18
C LYS A 66 12.94 0.26 0.41
N SER A 67 12.12 1.17 -0.13
CA SER A 67 12.04 2.53 0.39
C SER A 67 11.39 2.55 1.76
N THR A 68 12.08 3.22 2.69
CA THR A 68 11.66 3.44 4.07
C THR A 68 10.39 4.28 4.15
N ASP A 69 10.10 5.11 3.16
CA ASP A 69 8.94 6.00 3.14
C ASP A 69 7.65 5.18 3.03
N TYR A 70 7.64 4.17 2.15
CA TYR A 70 6.51 3.25 2.01
C TYR A 70 6.29 2.45 3.28
N LEU A 71 7.37 1.94 3.89
CA LEU A 71 7.29 1.19 5.13
C LEU A 71 6.71 2.06 6.27
N SER A 72 7.26 3.26 6.46
CA SER A 72 6.82 4.22 7.46
C SER A 72 5.36 4.64 7.27
N ALA A 73 4.94 4.89 6.02
CA ALA A 73 3.57 5.26 5.70
C ALA A 73 2.57 4.16 6.08
N VAL A 74 2.88 2.90 5.75
CA VAL A 74 2.03 1.74 6.08
C VAL A 74 1.97 1.51 7.59
N LEU A 75 3.10 1.52 8.29
CA LEU A 75 3.12 1.37 9.77
C LEU A 75 2.35 2.49 10.48
N THR A 76 2.41 3.72 9.95
CA THR A 76 1.66 4.85 10.51
C THR A 76 0.17 4.74 10.19
N ALA A 77 -0.21 4.21 9.03
CA ALA A 77 -1.60 3.94 8.69
C ALA A 77 -2.19 2.82 9.55
N ILE A 78 -1.43 1.74 9.80
CA ILE A 78 -1.80 0.64 10.70
C ILE A 78 -2.12 1.19 12.11
N ARG A 79 -1.21 1.96 12.70
CA ARG A 79 -1.42 2.57 14.03
C ARG A 79 -2.65 3.47 14.09
N GLN A 80 -3.00 4.11 12.97
CA GLN A 80 -4.18 4.97 12.89
C GLN A 80 -5.48 4.17 12.77
N VAL A 81 -5.46 3.04 12.06
CA VAL A 81 -6.62 2.13 11.99
C VAL A 81 -6.81 1.39 13.31
N GLU A 82 -5.72 1.05 14.00
CA GLU A 82 -5.74 0.46 15.34
C GLU A 82 -6.46 1.37 16.36
N SER A 83 -6.15 2.67 16.35
CA SER A 83 -6.71 3.61 17.31
C SER A 83 -8.16 3.99 17.03
N MET A 84 -8.61 3.93 15.78
CA MET A 84 -9.97 4.30 15.39
C MET A 84 -10.48 3.42 14.23
N PRO A 85 -10.80 2.14 14.51
CA PRO A 85 -11.31 1.24 13.49
C PRO A 85 -12.71 1.68 13.04
N ARG A 86 -12.95 1.68 11.72
CA ARG A 86 -14.22 2.12 11.11
C ARG A 86 -15.08 0.98 10.57
N HIS A 87 -14.66 -0.26 10.75
CA HIS A 87 -15.46 -1.42 10.39
C HIS A 87 -16.62 -1.62 11.37
N THR A 88 -17.74 -2.15 10.90
CA THR A 88 -18.79 -2.70 11.76
C THR A 88 -18.40 -4.13 12.10
N THR A 89 -18.34 -4.44 13.40
CA THR A 89 -17.98 -5.74 13.98
C THR A 89 -18.82 -6.88 13.42
#